data_AF-A0A484KWD2-F1
#
_entry.id   AF-A0A484KWD2-F1
#
_cell.length_a   1.000
_cell.length_b   1.000
_cell.length_c   1.000
_cell.angle_alpha   90.00
_cell.angle_beta   90.00
_cell.angle_gamma   90.00
#
_symmetry.space_group_name_H-M   'P 1'
#
loop_
_entity.id
_entity.type
_entity.pdbx_description
1 polymer ?
#
loop_
_entity_poly.entity_id
_entity_poly.type
_entity_poly.pdbx_seq_one_letter_code
_entity_poly.pdbx_strand_id
1 'polypeptide(L)'
;MKLMFPDAPSGNSQAPTSGGRPPTSPVKPTPETAQKKKRKETASATDALQGSESPMMKDFGHPKYVKAAFPARVSFLDRDYDPETFLRSFTSPTDRAKIKDIDRETLASDTFHELGSAMMRMVDMSQQLRVSEDDRSRAYVEIADLNEVLKAAKEEARQAEERAQQLAEEAARKARQEVRDQAVAEFISLGAFQDEAFARMNDLLKAWGQTPEGKAFARSEGTSWYNLGLFRAQQVLSDRFLAGIDFPEPCDNPDEFDTSIYYPNGGDTASEQLNAE
;
A
#
# COMPACT_ATOMS: atom_id res chain seq x y z
N MET A 1 13.54 -12.58 -43.51
CA MET A 1 13.52 -12.11 -42.10
C MET A 1 14.95 -12.12 -41.59
N LYS A 2 15.37 -11.03 -40.95
CA LYS A 2 16.74 -10.74 -40.51
C LYS A 2 16.96 -11.39 -39.15
N LEU A 3 17.88 -12.36 -39.04
CA LEU A 3 18.29 -12.93 -37.76
C LEU A 3 19.59 -12.25 -37.33
N MET A 4 19.53 -11.51 -36.23
CA MET A 4 20.69 -10.95 -35.54
C MET A 4 21.00 -11.85 -34.34
N PHE A 5 22.24 -12.34 -34.27
CA PHE A 5 22.80 -12.93 -33.06
C PHE A 5 23.50 -11.82 -32.26
N PRO A 6 23.46 -11.85 -30.93
CA PRO A 6 24.47 -11.20 -30.12
C PRO A 6 25.46 -12.23 -29.53
N ASP A 7 26.74 -11.89 -29.67
CA ASP A 7 27.90 -12.48 -29.01
C ASP A 7 27.78 -12.48 -27.47
N ALA A 8 28.41 -13.48 -26.85
CA ALA A 8 28.73 -13.51 -25.42
C ALA A 8 30.25 -13.49 -25.23
N PRO A 9 30.80 -12.73 -24.25
CA PRO A 9 32.10 -13.03 -23.65
C PRO A 9 31.88 -13.91 -22.40
N SER A 10 32.42 -15.12 -22.32
CA SER A 10 33.81 -15.48 -21.96
C SER A 10 34.17 -15.24 -20.48
N GLY A 11 34.09 -16.32 -19.69
CA GLY A 11 35.05 -16.76 -18.66
C GLY A 11 35.15 -16.03 -17.31
N ASN A 12 34.80 -16.68 -16.18
CA ASN A 12 35.72 -17.55 -15.43
C ASN A 12 35.17 -18.09 -14.08
N SER A 13 35.62 -19.31 -13.81
CA SER A 13 35.52 -20.23 -12.67
C SER A 13 35.74 -19.69 -11.24
N GLN A 14 35.05 -20.27 -10.24
CA GLN A 14 35.61 -21.26 -9.28
C GLN A 14 34.56 -21.80 -8.28
N ALA A 15 34.82 -23.03 -7.81
CA ALA A 15 33.90 -23.94 -7.11
C ALA A 15 34.19 -24.02 -5.56
N PRO A 16 33.71 -25.01 -4.77
CA PRO A 16 32.85 -24.78 -3.61
C PRO A 16 33.46 -25.26 -2.26
N THR A 17 32.77 -25.03 -1.14
CA THR A 17 33.03 -25.77 0.12
C THR A 17 31.76 -26.19 0.86
N SER A 18 31.81 -27.44 1.29
CA SER A 18 30.80 -28.32 1.89
C SER A 18 30.51 -28.08 3.38
N GLY A 19 29.37 -28.62 3.84
CA GLY A 19 29.14 -29.07 5.23
C GLY A 19 28.00 -28.31 5.92
N GLY A 20 26.99 -28.90 6.54
CA GLY A 20 26.71 -30.28 6.91
C GLY A 20 25.24 -30.42 7.36
N ARG A 21 24.79 -31.67 7.44
CA ARG A 21 23.43 -32.18 7.68
C ARG A 21 22.93 -31.96 9.14
N PRO A 22 21.61 -31.78 9.39
CA PRO A 22 21.01 -31.85 10.73
C PRO A 22 20.43 -33.25 11.02
N PRO A 23 20.27 -33.67 12.30
CA PRO A 23 18.97 -34.25 12.66
C PRO A 23 18.49 -34.02 14.12
N THR A 24 17.21 -33.60 14.20
CA THR A 24 16.08 -34.13 14.99
C THR A 24 16.18 -34.47 16.49
N SER A 25 15.15 -34.06 17.26
CA SER A 25 14.68 -34.70 18.50
C SER A 25 13.21 -35.19 18.39
N PRO A 26 12.78 -36.27 19.09
CA PRO A 26 11.52 -37.00 18.78
C PRO A 26 10.43 -37.02 19.90
N VAL A 27 9.18 -37.39 19.51
CA VAL A 27 8.10 -38.13 20.27
C VAL A 27 7.30 -37.34 21.35
N LYS A 28 5.96 -37.41 21.58
CA LYS A 28 4.69 -37.98 21.01
C LYS A 28 3.47 -37.30 21.74
N PRO A 29 2.18 -37.59 21.36
CA PRO A 29 0.99 -36.74 21.63
C PRO A 29 -0.09 -37.26 22.64
N THR A 30 -1.14 -36.42 22.84
CA THR A 30 -2.60 -36.65 23.23
C THR A 30 -2.97 -36.86 24.73
N PRO A 31 -4.26 -36.68 25.18
CA PRO A 31 -5.47 -36.08 24.58
C PRO A 31 -6.33 -35.14 25.50
N GLU A 32 -7.21 -34.37 24.83
CA GLU A 32 -8.64 -34.07 25.09
C GLU A 32 -9.28 -34.22 26.51
N THR A 33 -9.93 -33.16 27.02
CA THR A 33 -11.29 -33.28 27.62
C THR A 33 -12.02 -31.92 27.65
N ALA A 34 -13.23 -31.92 27.10
CA ALA A 34 -14.21 -30.85 27.17
C ALA A 34 -14.97 -30.84 28.52
N GLN A 35 -15.32 -29.66 29.04
CA GLN A 35 -16.54 -29.50 29.85
C GLN A 35 -17.28 -28.18 29.58
N LYS A 36 -18.51 -28.37 29.10
CA LYS A 36 -19.67 -27.45 29.09
C LYS A 36 -20.12 -27.10 30.52
N LYS A 37 -20.61 -25.86 30.70
CA LYS A 37 -21.81 -25.40 31.49
C LYS A 37 -21.53 -23.97 31.99
N LYS A 38 -22.44 -23.01 32.11
CA LYS A 38 -23.92 -22.97 32.07
C LYS A 38 -24.35 -21.49 32.04
N ARG A 39 -25.18 -21.16 31.05
CA ARG A 39 -26.34 -20.23 31.05
C ARG A 39 -26.74 -19.59 32.40
N LYS A 40 -27.01 -18.26 32.41
CA LYS A 40 -28.30 -17.69 32.86
C LYS A 40 -28.52 -16.24 32.40
N GLU A 41 -29.72 -16.01 31.88
CA GLU A 41 -30.33 -14.73 31.51
C GLU A 41 -30.79 -13.88 32.73
N THR A 42 -30.97 -12.59 32.41
CA THR A 42 -32.02 -11.63 32.83
C THR A 42 -32.04 -10.94 34.20
N ALA A 43 -32.10 -9.61 34.06
CA ALA A 43 -32.95 -8.62 34.74
C ALA A 43 -32.43 -7.88 36.00
N SER A 44 -32.26 -6.57 35.78
CA SER A 44 -32.65 -5.38 36.55
C SER A 44 -32.61 -5.32 38.09
N ALA A 45 -32.03 -4.18 38.50
CA ALA A 45 -32.40 -3.25 39.58
C ALA A 45 -31.81 -3.42 40.99
N THR A 46 -31.07 -2.35 41.39
CA THR A 46 -30.91 -1.74 42.74
C THR A 46 -30.20 -2.61 43.80
N ASP A 47 -29.26 -2.16 44.63
CA ASP A 47 -29.03 -0.84 45.26
C ASP A 47 -27.62 -0.80 45.95
N ALA A 48 -27.11 0.42 46.15
CA ALA A 48 -26.12 0.95 47.13
C ALA A 48 -24.80 0.21 47.51
N LEU A 49 -23.64 0.92 47.44
CA LEU A 49 -23.09 1.66 48.61
C LEU A 49 -21.78 2.47 48.30
N GLN A 50 -21.89 3.78 48.54
CA GLN A 50 -20.94 4.78 49.09
C GLN A 50 -19.56 5.08 48.47
N GLY A 51 -19.44 6.34 48.02
CA GLY A 51 -18.19 7.10 47.95
C GLY A 51 -18.47 8.61 47.84
N SER A 52 -18.59 9.27 49.00
CA SER A 52 -18.64 10.73 49.27
C SER A 52 -19.74 11.59 48.59
N GLU A 53 -20.92 11.63 49.22
CA GLU A 53 -21.86 12.77 49.11
C GLU A 53 -21.33 13.96 49.94
N SER A 54 -21.16 15.12 49.31
CA SER A 54 -21.12 16.39 50.03
C SER A 54 -22.53 16.77 50.51
N PRO A 55 -22.68 17.47 51.65
CA PRO A 55 -23.99 17.67 52.27
C PRO A 55 -24.95 18.52 51.40
N MET A 56 -26.11 17.92 51.12
CA MET A 56 -27.41 18.55 50.86
C MET A 56 -27.54 19.50 49.65
N MET A 57 -27.88 18.91 48.49
CA MET A 57 -28.62 19.57 47.40
C MET A 57 -29.85 18.72 47.01
N LYS A 58 -30.60 18.21 48.00
CA LYS A 58 -31.78 17.35 47.75
C LYS A 58 -33.13 18.09 47.73
N ASP A 59 -33.16 19.39 48.00
CA ASP A 59 -34.43 20.09 48.25
C ASP A 59 -34.96 20.95 47.09
N PHE A 60 -34.23 21.07 45.98
CA PHE A 60 -34.66 21.92 44.84
C PHE A 60 -35.69 21.25 43.91
N GLY A 61 -36.04 19.98 44.15
CA GLY A 61 -37.05 19.24 43.38
C GLY A 61 -38.47 19.31 43.92
N HIS A 62 -38.72 19.99 45.04
CA HIS A 62 -40.05 20.07 45.64
C HIS A 62 -40.76 21.38 45.27
N PRO A 63 -41.90 21.33 44.53
CA PRO A 63 -42.63 22.54 44.13
C PRO A 63 -43.24 23.31 45.31
N LYS A 64 -43.22 22.73 46.52
CA LYS A 64 -43.65 23.39 47.75
C LYS A 64 -42.58 24.32 48.35
N TYR A 65 -41.29 24.10 48.07
CA TYR A 65 -40.19 24.90 48.63
C TYR A 65 -39.56 25.87 47.62
N VAL A 66 -39.74 25.66 46.31
CA VAL A 66 -39.36 26.64 45.26
C VAL A 66 -40.31 27.85 45.24
N LYS A 67 -41.45 27.77 45.94
CA LYS A 67 -42.48 28.83 45.95
C LYS A 67 -42.24 29.97 46.95
N ALA A 68 -41.14 29.93 47.71
CA ALA A 68 -40.88 30.90 48.78
C ALA A 68 -39.69 31.85 48.52
N ALA A 69 -38.90 31.67 47.45
CA ALA A 69 -37.72 32.50 47.24
C ALA A 69 -37.97 33.74 46.35
N PHE A 70 -38.96 33.71 45.46
CA PHE A 70 -39.30 34.88 44.63
C PHE A 70 -40.80 34.93 44.34
N PRO A 71 -41.47 36.10 44.47
CA PRO A 71 -42.88 36.24 44.14
C PRO A 71 -43.16 35.80 42.70
N ALA A 72 -44.26 35.07 42.50
CA ALA A 72 -44.75 34.74 41.17
C ALA A 72 -45.26 36.03 40.50
N ARG A 73 -44.49 36.52 39.52
CA ARG A 73 -44.62 37.78 38.75
C ARG A 73 -43.80 38.94 39.33
N VAL A 74 -42.52 38.97 38.97
CA VAL A 74 -41.75 40.21 38.97
C VAL A 74 -41.19 40.38 37.55
N SER A 75 -41.88 41.18 36.75
CA SER A 75 -41.33 41.71 35.50
C SER A 75 -40.41 42.86 35.87
N PHE A 76 -39.09 42.68 35.77
CA PHE A 76 -38.07 43.71 36.02
C PHE A 76 -38.11 44.90 35.03
N LEU A 77 -39.15 44.98 34.19
CA LEU A 77 -39.32 46.00 33.14
C LEU A 77 -40.41 47.03 33.46
N ASP A 78 -41.25 46.81 34.49
CA ASP A 78 -42.22 47.81 34.95
C ASP A 78 -41.67 48.55 36.17
N ARG A 79 -41.73 49.89 36.13
CA ARG A 79 -41.07 50.82 37.07
C ARG A 79 -41.62 50.82 38.51
N ASP A 80 -42.48 49.87 38.87
CA ASP A 80 -43.13 49.81 40.18
C ASP A 80 -42.41 48.87 41.17
N TYR A 81 -41.08 48.82 41.12
CA TYR A 81 -40.25 48.05 42.04
C TYR A 81 -39.75 48.95 43.18
N ASP A 82 -40.26 48.76 44.40
CA ASP A 82 -39.78 49.44 45.61
C ASP A 82 -38.68 48.60 46.30
N PRO A 83 -37.39 48.96 46.15
CA PRO A 83 -36.29 48.20 46.72
C PRO A 83 -36.29 48.19 48.25
N GLU A 84 -36.89 49.17 48.93
CA GLU A 84 -36.95 49.19 50.40
C GLU A 84 -37.79 48.05 50.98
N THR A 85 -38.90 47.73 50.31
CA THR A 85 -39.83 46.69 50.77
C THR A 85 -39.24 45.28 50.62
N PHE A 86 -38.48 45.03 49.55
CA PHE A 86 -37.80 43.76 49.32
C PHE A 86 -36.64 43.52 50.31
N LEU A 87 -35.85 44.56 50.59
CA LEU A 87 -34.75 44.45 51.56
C LEU A 87 -35.28 44.20 52.99
N ARG A 88 -36.43 44.76 53.33
CA ARG A 88 -37.08 44.53 54.64
C ARG A 88 -37.53 43.09 54.86
N SER A 89 -37.82 42.31 53.81
CA SER A 89 -38.27 40.91 53.98
C SER A 89 -37.15 39.95 54.41
N PHE A 90 -35.87 40.38 54.35
CA PHE A 90 -34.73 39.57 54.78
C PHE A 90 -34.23 39.90 56.20
N THR A 91 -34.67 41.01 56.79
CA THR A 91 -34.32 41.39 58.17
C THR A 91 -35.29 40.80 59.19
N SER A 92 -34.77 39.97 60.10
CA SER A 92 -35.55 39.33 61.16
C SER A 92 -36.13 40.38 62.14
N PRO A 93 -37.40 40.29 62.57
CA PRO A 93 -38.04 41.28 63.45
C PRO A 93 -37.31 41.54 64.78
N THR A 94 -36.52 40.59 65.27
CA THR A 94 -35.77 40.66 66.54
C THR A 94 -34.61 41.67 66.51
N ASP A 95 -34.01 41.93 65.34
CA ASP A 95 -32.92 42.91 65.22
C ASP A 95 -33.43 44.36 65.09
N ARG A 96 -34.75 44.55 64.94
CA ARG A 96 -35.37 45.86 64.72
C ARG A 96 -35.40 46.76 65.96
N ALA A 97 -35.20 46.20 67.16
CA ALA A 97 -35.28 46.94 68.42
C ALA A 97 -33.92 47.43 68.97
N LYS A 98 -32.79 46.94 68.44
CA LYS A 98 -31.45 47.24 68.98
C LYS A 98 -30.69 48.35 68.24
N ILE A 99 -31.25 48.91 67.17
CA ILE A 99 -30.63 49.98 66.39
C ILE A 99 -31.37 51.29 66.72
N LYS A 100 -31.01 51.92 67.84
CA LYS A 100 -31.32 53.33 68.13
C LYS A 100 -30.01 54.11 68.15
N ASP A 101 -29.93 55.15 67.33
CA ASP A 101 -28.91 56.21 67.29
C ASP A 101 -27.43 55.80 67.17
N ILE A 102 -27.14 54.72 66.44
CA ILE A 102 -25.85 54.61 65.74
C ILE A 102 -26.15 54.69 64.26
N ASP A 103 -25.41 55.60 63.63
CA ASP A 103 -25.68 56.31 62.40
C ASP A 103 -26.23 55.40 61.27
N ARG A 104 -27.56 55.42 61.15
CA ARG A 104 -28.34 54.65 60.19
C ARG A 104 -27.93 54.96 58.74
N GLU A 105 -27.39 56.14 58.52
CA GLU A 105 -26.89 56.62 57.24
C GLU A 105 -25.53 56.00 56.89
N THR A 106 -24.60 55.87 57.85
CA THR A 106 -23.31 55.17 57.62
C THR A 106 -23.49 53.67 57.45
N LEU A 107 -24.38 53.03 58.21
CA LEU A 107 -24.68 51.60 58.03
C LEU A 107 -25.33 51.34 56.66
N ALA A 108 -26.22 52.23 56.20
CA ALA A 108 -26.79 52.14 54.86
C ALA A 108 -25.71 52.36 53.78
N SER A 109 -24.84 53.36 53.92
CA SER A 109 -23.78 53.65 52.95
C SER A 109 -22.76 52.52 52.80
N ASP A 110 -22.30 51.92 53.91
CA ASP A 110 -21.34 50.80 53.87
C ASP A 110 -21.96 49.56 53.24
N THR A 111 -23.22 49.25 53.57
CA THR A 111 -23.93 48.11 52.98
C THR A 111 -24.23 48.32 51.48
N PHE A 112 -24.53 49.55 51.04
CA PHE A 112 -24.67 49.87 49.61
C PHE A 112 -23.34 49.80 48.86
N HIS A 113 -22.24 50.27 49.45
CA HIS A 113 -20.91 50.16 48.84
C HIS A 113 -20.42 48.71 48.76
N GLU A 114 -20.64 47.92 49.81
CA GLU A 114 -20.32 46.50 49.82
C GLU A 114 -21.17 45.72 48.80
N LEU A 115 -22.46 46.03 48.71
CA LEU A 115 -23.36 45.46 47.70
C LEU A 115 -22.92 45.84 46.29
N GLY A 116 -22.55 47.11 46.05
CA GLY A 116 -22.01 47.57 44.77
C GLY A 116 -20.71 46.85 44.39
N SER A 117 -19.80 46.67 45.34
CA SER A 117 -18.54 45.93 45.15
C SER A 117 -18.78 44.43 44.89
N ALA A 118 -19.71 43.81 45.61
CA ALA A 118 -20.12 42.43 45.38
C ALA A 118 -20.75 42.25 43.99
N MET A 119 -21.59 43.20 43.57
CA MET A 119 -22.21 43.18 42.23
C MET A 119 -21.17 43.30 41.12
N MET A 120 -20.17 44.18 41.26
CA MET A 120 -19.06 44.28 40.29
C MET A 120 -18.24 42.98 40.19
N ARG A 121 -17.95 42.33 41.32
CA ARG A 121 -17.27 41.02 41.33
C ARG A 121 -18.12 39.93 40.68
N MET A 122 -19.43 39.93 40.88
CA MET A 122 -20.32 38.98 40.21
C MET A 122 -20.38 39.20 38.69
N VAL A 123 -20.32 40.45 38.22
CA VAL A 123 -20.24 40.77 36.78
C VAL A 123 -18.91 40.28 36.19
N ASP A 124 -17.79 40.54 36.85
CA ASP A 124 -16.46 40.08 36.42
C ASP A 124 -16.38 38.54 36.37
N MET A 125 -16.80 37.85 37.43
CA MET A 125 -16.87 36.37 37.44
C MET A 125 -17.78 35.82 36.33
N SER A 126 -18.90 36.48 36.05
CA SER A 126 -19.80 36.08 34.95
C SER A 126 -19.15 36.27 33.58
N GLN A 127 -18.37 37.33 33.40
CA GLN A 127 -17.62 37.56 32.17
C GLN A 127 -16.50 36.52 31.99
N GLN A 128 -15.75 36.22 33.05
CA GLN A 128 -14.71 35.18 33.03
C GLN A 128 -15.31 33.80 32.71
N LEU A 129 -16.48 33.47 33.27
CA LEU A 129 -17.17 32.21 32.99
C LEU A 129 -17.52 32.11 31.50
N ARG A 130 -18.09 33.16 30.90
CA ARG A 130 -18.41 33.18 29.45
C ARG A 130 -17.16 33.01 28.59
N VAL A 131 -16.08 33.72 28.89
CA VAL A 131 -14.80 33.57 28.15
C VAL A 131 -14.28 32.14 28.28
N SER A 132 -14.34 31.54 29.47
CA SER A 132 -13.92 30.15 29.68
C SER A 132 -14.81 29.13 28.95
N GLU A 133 -16.10 29.39 28.82
CA GLU A 133 -17.04 28.55 28.07
C GLU A 133 -16.80 28.66 26.56
N ASP A 134 -16.50 29.85 26.06
CA ASP A 134 -16.11 30.08 24.68
C ASP A 134 -14.76 29.41 24.35
N ASP A 135 -13.76 29.51 25.24
CA ASP A 135 -12.48 28.81 25.13
C ASP A 135 -12.68 27.29 25.09
N ARG A 136 -13.50 26.77 26.01
CA ARG A 136 -13.84 25.35 26.05
C ARG A 136 -14.55 24.89 24.78
N SER A 137 -15.46 25.69 24.25
CA SER A 137 -16.19 25.38 23.01
C SER A 137 -15.24 25.37 21.80
N ARG A 138 -14.31 26.33 21.72
CA ARG A 138 -13.24 26.34 20.71
C ARG A 138 -12.37 25.09 20.79
N ALA A 139 -11.96 24.70 21.99
CA ALA A 139 -11.14 23.50 22.19
C ALA A 139 -11.86 22.24 21.71
N TYR A 140 -13.18 22.10 21.91
CA TYR A 140 -13.92 20.95 21.38
C TYR A 140 -13.97 20.91 19.86
N VAL A 141 -14.09 22.07 19.20
CA VAL A 141 -14.04 22.15 17.73
C VAL A 141 -12.66 21.76 17.21
N GLU A 142 -11.60 22.25 17.84
CA GLU A 142 -10.21 21.90 17.47
C GLU A 142 -9.94 20.40 17.69
N ILE A 143 -10.41 19.82 18.79
CA ILE A 143 -10.32 18.37 19.04
C ILE A 143 -11.08 17.59 17.97
N ALA A 144 -12.24 18.06 17.52
CA ALA A 144 -12.99 17.42 16.44
C ALA A 144 -12.22 17.47 15.11
N ASP A 145 -11.67 18.63 14.76
CA ASP A 145 -10.85 18.82 13.55
C ASP A 145 -9.60 17.93 13.57
N LEU A 146 -8.86 17.92 14.68
CA LEU A 146 -7.70 17.06 14.87
C LEU A 146 -8.05 15.56 14.79
N ASN A 147 -9.22 15.16 15.27
CA ASN A 147 -9.68 13.77 15.13
C ASN A 147 -9.95 13.41 13.67
N GLU A 148 -10.49 14.32 12.86
CA GLU A 148 -10.68 14.09 11.42
C GLU A 148 -9.35 14.04 10.68
N VAL A 149 -8.41 14.95 10.98
CA VAL A 149 -7.04 14.90 10.44
C VAL A 149 -6.35 13.59 10.81
N LEU A 150 -6.49 13.13 12.06
CA LEU A 150 -5.91 11.87 12.52
C LEU A 150 -6.51 10.66 11.80
N LYS A 151 -7.82 10.66 11.52
CA LYS A 151 -8.46 9.59 10.73
C LYS A 151 -7.93 9.58 9.30
N ALA A 152 -7.82 10.74 8.67
CA ALA A 152 -7.30 10.87 7.31
C ALA A 152 -5.84 10.38 7.24
N ALA A 153 -5.00 10.80 8.19
CA ALA A 153 -3.60 10.37 8.26
C ALA A 153 -3.45 8.86 8.49
N LYS A 154 -4.31 8.25 9.31
CA LYS A 154 -4.33 6.80 9.51
C LYS A 154 -4.70 6.04 8.24
N GLU A 155 -5.69 6.53 7.50
CA GLU A 155 -6.10 5.90 6.25
C GLU A 155 -5.03 6.07 5.17
N GLU A 156 -4.39 7.23 5.08
CA GLU A 156 -3.26 7.45 4.19
C GLU A 156 -2.09 6.50 4.51
N ALA A 157 -1.74 6.34 5.79
CA ALA A 157 -0.71 5.41 6.23
C ALA A 157 -1.07 3.96 5.87
N ARG A 158 -2.33 3.54 6.07
CA ARG A 158 -2.82 2.21 5.68
C ARG A 158 -2.68 1.98 4.19
N GLN A 159 -3.05 2.96 3.36
CA GLN A 159 -2.92 2.86 1.90
C GLN A 159 -1.45 2.84 1.46
N ALA A 160 -0.58 3.60 2.10
CA ALA A 160 0.85 3.58 1.82
C ALA A 160 1.46 2.21 2.14
N GLU A 161 1.09 1.61 3.28
CA GLU A 161 1.49 0.26 3.67
C GLU A 161 0.98 -0.79 2.68
N GLU A 162 -0.29 -0.72 2.27
CA GLU A 162 -0.88 -1.64 1.30
C GLU A 162 -0.15 -1.56 -0.06
N ARG A 163 0.17 -0.34 -0.54
CA ARG A 163 0.97 -0.16 -1.77
C ARG A 163 2.38 -0.72 -1.62
N ALA A 164 3.04 -0.50 -0.48
CA ALA A 164 4.37 -1.04 -0.23
C ALA A 164 4.36 -2.57 -0.19
N GLN A 165 3.33 -3.17 0.41
CA GLN A 165 3.16 -4.61 0.45
C GLN A 165 2.91 -5.19 -0.94
N GLN A 166 2.06 -4.57 -1.75
CA GLN A 166 1.82 -5.00 -3.14
C GLN A 166 3.09 -4.95 -3.98
N LEU A 167 3.88 -3.87 -3.86
CA LEU A 167 5.17 -3.76 -4.55
C LEU A 167 6.17 -4.83 -4.09
N ALA A 168 6.23 -5.10 -2.80
CA ALA A 168 7.09 -6.14 -2.25
C ALA A 168 6.66 -7.55 -2.71
N GLU A 169 5.36 -7.83 -2.75
CA GLU A 169 4.82 -9.09 -3.25
C GLU A 169 5.08 -9.28 -4.75
N GLU A 170 4.88 -8.22 -5.55
CA GLU A 170 5.16 -8.27 -6.98
C GLU A 170 6.67 -8.49 -7.24
N ALA A 171 7.54 -7.81 -6.50
CA ALA A 171 8.98 -8.03 -6.57
C ALA A 171 9.36 -9.47 -6.20
N ALA A 172 8.76 -10.02 -5.14
CA ALA A 172 9.00 -11.41 -4.74
C ALA A 172 8.49 -12.41 -5.79
N ARG A 173 7.33 -12.16 -6.40
CA ARG A 173 6.80 -12.97 -7.50
C ARG A 173 7.71 -12.92 -8.71
N LYS A 174 8.22 -11.74 -9.08
CA LYS A 174 9.15 -11.56 -10.19
C LYS A 174 10.47 -12.28 -9.94
N ALA A 175 11.07 -12.13 -8.75
CA ALA A 175 12.30 -12.85 -8.40
C ALA A 175 12.12 -14.37 -8.48
N ARG A 176 10.98 -14.90 -8.01
CA ARG A 176 10.66 -16.33 -8.15
C ARG A 176 10.50 -16.76 -9.61
N GLN A 177 9.95 -15.90 -10.46
CA GLN A 177 9.82 -16.16 -11.88
C GLN A 177 11.20 -16.22 -12.54
N GLU A 178 12.06 -15.24 -12.27
CA GLU A 178 13.43 -15.18 -12.82
C GLU A 178 14.26 -16.41 -12.44
N VAL A 179 14.17 -16.87 -11.19
CA VAL A 179 14.85 -18.10 -10.76
C VAL A 179 14.35 -19.32 -11.53
N ARG A 180 13.04 -19.41 -11.80
CA ARG A 180 12.48 -20.51 -12.60
C ARG A 180 12.93 -20.43 -14.05
N ASP A 181 12.90 -19.24 -14.64
CA ASP A 181 13.31 -19.03 -16.04
C ASP A 181 14.80 -19.34 -16.22
N GLN A 182 15.63 -18.94 -15.25
CA GLN A 182 17.05 -19.30 -15.22
C GLN A 182 17.25 -20.82 -15.14
N ALA A 183 16.54 -21.51 -14.23
CA ALA A 183 16.63 -22.96 -14.11
C ALA A 183 16.18 -23.69 -15.39
N VAL A 184 15.15 -23.17 -16.08
CA VAL A 184 14.70 -23.70 -17.38
C VAL A 184 15.76 -23.46 -18.45
N ALA A 185 16.34 -22.27 -18.52
CA ALA A 185 17.40 -21.95 -19.47
C ALA A 185 18.64 -22.83 -19.27
N GLU A 186 19.05 -23.05 -18.02
CA GLU A 186 20.15 -23.96 -17.67
C GLU A 186 19.82 -25.41 -18.05
N PHE A 187 18.60 -25.86 -17.79
CA PHE A 187 18.16 -27.20 -18.19
C PHE A 187 18.19 -27.39 -19.71
N ILE A 188 17.67 -26.42 -20.48
CA ILE A 188 17.70 -26.45 -21.95
C ILE A 188 19.14 -26.37 -22.50
N SER A 189 20.04 -25.72 -21.76
CA SER A 189 21.46 -25.60 -22.12
C SER A 189 22.30 -26.81 -21.72
N LEU A 190 21.73 -27.76 -20.97
CA LEU A 190 22.45 -28.95 -20.56
C LEU A 190 22.74 -29.84 -21.77
N GLY A 191 24.01 -30.16 -22.02
CA GLY A 191 24.43 -30.94 -23.19
C GLY A 191 23.68 -32.26 -23.35
N ALA A 192 23.48 -33.01 -22.26
CA ALA A 192 22.72 -34.26 -22.28
C ALA A 192 21.25 -34.08 -22.73
N PHE A 193 20.60 -32.96 -22.36
CA PHE A 193 19.25 -32.65 -22.84
C PHE A 193 19.28 -32.28 -24.32
N GLN A 194 20.24 -31.46 -24.75
CA GLN A 194 20.37 -31.06 -26.15
C GLN A 194 20.63 -32.27 -27.05
N ASP A 195 21.58 -33.13 -26.68
CA ASP A 195 21.93 -34.33 -27.45
C ASP A 195 20.71 -35.25 -27.62
N GLU A 196 19.96 -35.50 -26.54
CA GLU A 196 18.74 -36.30 -26.59
C GLU A 196 17.63 -35.62 -27.41
N ALA A 197 17.46 -34.30 -27.27
CA ALA A 197 16.48 -33.53 -28.03
C ALA A 197 16.81 -33.54 -29.53
N PHE A 198 18.08 -33.37 -29.91
CA PHE A 198 18.55 -33.47 -31.28
C PHE A 198 18.39 -34.89 -31.84
N ALA A 199 18.72 -35.92 -31.05
CA ALA A 199 18.51 -37.31 -31.44
C ALA A 199 17.02 -37.58 -31.72
N ARG A 200 16.13 -37.14 -30.82
CA ARG A 200 14.69 -37.30 -30.98
C ARG A 200 14.14 -36.52 -32.17
N MET A 201 14.61 -35.29 -32.38
CA MET A 201 14.23 -34.49 -33.55
C MET A 201 14.69 -35.15 -34.85
N ASN A 202 15.91 -35.70 -34.89
CA ASN A 202 16.43 -36.43 -36.04
C ASN A 202 15.59 -37.68 -36.34
N ASP A 203 15.21 -38.44 -35.31
CA ASP A 203 14.34 -39.61 -35.50
C ASP A 203 12.95 -39.22 -36.01
N LEU A 204 12.38 -38.12 -35.51
CA LEU A 204 11.14 -37.56 -36.04
C LEU A 204 11.27 -37.12 -37.50
N LEU A 205 12.36 -36.46 -37.86
CA LEU A 205 12.64 -36.06 -39.24
C LEU A 205 12.83 -37.27 -40.16
N LYS A 206 13.53 -38.31 -39.71
CA LYS A 206 13.68 -39.57 -40.45
C LYS A 206 12.32 -40.23 -40.66
N ALA A 207 11.51 -40.34 -39.60
CA ALA A 207 10.18 -40.93 -39.69
C ALA A 207 9.27 -40.12 -40.64
N TRP A 208 9.27 -38.80 -40.51
CA TRP A 208 8.54 -37.91 -41.40
C TRP A 208 9.02 -38.01 -42.86
N GLY A 209 10.33 -38.08 -43.09
CA GLY A 209 10.91 -38.25 -44.42
C GLY A 209 10.54 -39.58 -45.09
N GLN A 210 10.03 -40.56 -44.34
CA GLN A 210 9.48 -41.79 -44.92
C GLN A 210 8.03 -41.68 -45.37
N THR A 211 7.29 -40.65 -44.95
CA THR A 211 5.92 -40.43 -45.39
C THR A 211 5.86 -39.96 -46.84
N PRO A 212 4.72 -40.13 -47.54
CA PRO A 212 4.55 -39.63 -48.90
C PRO A 212 4.81 -38.13 -49.03
N GLU A 213 4.37 -37.34 -48.05
CA GLU A 213 4.54 -35.88 -48.00
C GLU A 213 6.01 -35.52 -47.81
N GLY A 214 6.71 -36.17 -46.86
CA GLY A 214 8.14 -35.96 -46.64
C GLY A 214 8.96 -36.32 -47.88
N LYS A 215 8.65 -37.42 -48.55
CA LYS A 215 9.30 -37.83 -49.81
C LYS A 215 8.99 -36.89 -50.97
N ALA A 216 7.77 -36.36 -51.05
CA ALA A 216 7.41 -35.37 -52.06
C ALA A 216 8.17 -34.07 -51.83
N PHE A 217 8.23 -33.59 -50.59
CA PHE A 217 8.97 -32.40 -50.19
C PHE A 217 10.47 -32.53 -50.47
N ALA A 218 11.10 -33.65 -50.05
CA ALA A 218 12.53 -33.87 -50.30
C ALA A 218 12.85 -33.88 -51.81
N ARG A 219 11.97 -34.43 -52.65
CA ARG A 219 12.11 -34.40 -54.11
C ARG A 219 11.94 -33.00 -54.68
N SER A 220 10.96 -32.23 -54.22
CA SER A 220 10.74 -30.86 -54.71
C SER A 220 11.89 -29.94 -54.33
N GLU A 221 12.35 -30.01 -53.09
CA GLU A 221 13.54 -29.27 -52.63
C GLU A 221 14.77 -29.69 -53.41
N GLY A 222 15.06 -30.99 -53.49
CA GLY A 222 16.23 -31.49 -54.24
C GLY A 222 16.21 -31.05 -55.72
N THR A 223 15.03 -31.07 -56.35
CA THR A 223 14.86 -30.59 -57.73
C THR A 223 15.08 -29.08 -57.84
N SER A 224 14.60 -28.30 -56.86
CA SER A 224 14.80 -26.84 -56.79
C SER A 224 16.29 -26.50 -56.68
N TRP A 225 17.01 -27.13 -55.76
CA TRP A 225 18.45 -26.94 -55.56
C TRP A 225 19.25 -27.37 -56.79
N TYR A 226 18.91 -28.50 -57.41
CA TYR A 226 19.52 -28.94 -58.65
C TYR A 226 19.34 -27.91 -59.77
N ASN A 227 18.11 -27.43 -59.99
CA ASN A 227 17.82 -26.43 -61.01
C ASN A 227 18.52 -25.10 -60.75
N LEU A 228 18.59 -24.66 -59.49
CA LEU A 228 19.32 -23.47 -59.09
C LEU A 228 20.83 -23.62 -59.38
N GLY A 229 21.42 -24.76 -59.02
CA GLY A 229 22.81 -25.07 -59.33
C GLY A 229 23.09 -25.10 -60.84
N LEU A 230 22.19 -25.72 -61.61
CA LEU A 230 22.29 -25.78 -63.06
C LEU A 230 22.24 -24.38 -63.70
N PHE A 231 21.29 -23.54 -63.27
CA PHE A 231 21.18 -22.17 -63.76
C PHE A 231 22.45 -21.37 -63.43
N ARG A 232 22.98 -21.54 -62.20
CA ARG A 232 24.22 -20.87 -61.80
C ARG A 232 25.41 -21.33 -62.63
N ALA A 233 25.52 -22.62 -62.92
CA ALA A 233 26.56 -23.16 -63.78
C ALA A 233 26.49 -22.60 -65.20
N GLN A 234 25.29 -22.54 -65.79
CA GLN A 234 25.08 -21.96 -67.12
C GLN A 234 25.49 -20.48 -67.18
N GLN A 235 25.17 -19.72 -66.13
CA GLN A 235 25.56 -18.31 -66.04
C GLN A 235 27.08 -18.14 -66.01
N VAL A 236 27.77 -18.86 -65.13
CA VAL A 236 29.24 -18.76 -65.00
C VAL A 236 29.97 -19.16 -66.29
N LEU A 237 29.51 -20.23 -66.95
CA LEU A 237 30.08 -20.65 -68.23
C LEU A 237 29.85 -19.58 -69.30
N SER A 238 28.66 -18.99 -69.34
CA SER A 238 28.33 -17.92 -70.29
C SER A 238 29.19 -16.67 -70.07
N ASP A 239 29.36 -16.25 -68.81
CA ASP A 239 30.19 -15.11 -68.43
C ASP A 239 31.66 -15.33 -68.80
N ARG A 240 32.20 -16.53 -68.55
CA ARG A 240 33.57 -16.90 -68.94
C ARG A 240 33.77 -16.89 -70.45
N PHE A 241 32.82 -17.43 -71.21
CA PHE A 241 32.86 -17.41 -72.67
C PHE A 241 32.90 -15.97 -73.21
N LEU A 242 32.05 -15.08 -72.67
CA LEU A 242 32.03 -13.67 -73.06
C LEU A 242 33.31 -12.93 -72.67
N ALA A 243 33.96 -13.32 -71.57
CA ALA A 243 35.23 -12.77 -71.11
C ALA A 243 36.46 -13.37 -71.82
N GLY A 244 36.29 -14.38 -72.68
CA GLY A 244 37.39 -15.10 -73.31
C GLY A 244 38.24 -15.92 -72.33
N ILE A 245 37.66 -16.31 -71.19
CA ILE A 245 38.30 -17.15 -70.17
C ILE A 245 37.97 -18.61 -70.48
N ASP A 246 38.96 -19.49 -70.34
CA ASP A 246 38.77 -20.93 -70.56
C ASP A 246 37.73 -21.55 -69.62
N PHE A 247 37.02 -22.54 -70.15
CA PHE A 247 36.06 -23.31 -69.38
C PHE A 247 36.78 -24.16 -68.31
N PRO A 248 36.14 -24.38 -67.14
CA PRO A 248 36.68 -25.28 -66.15
C PRO A 248 36.82 -26.70 -66.73
N GLU A 249 37.90 -27.39 -66.37
CA GLU A 249 38.12 -28.78 -66.80
C GLU A 249 37.01 -29.69 -66.24
N PRO A 250 36.58 -30.71 -67.00
CA PRO A 250 35.69 -31.73 -66.49
C PRO A 250 36.29 -32.39 -65.24
N CYS A 251 35.53 -32.43 -64.16
CA CYS A 251 35.96 -33.04 -62.91
C CYS A 251 35.41 -34.47 -62.82
N ASP A 252 36.32 -35.45 -62.82
CA ASP A 252 35.95 -36.87 -62.70
C ASP A 252 35.74 -37.30 -61.23
N ASN A 253 36.33 -36.58 -60.27
CA ASN A 253 36.21 -36.85 -58.84
C ASN A 253 35.35 -35.77 -58.15
N PRO A 254 34.16 -36.10 -57.63
CA PRO A 254 33.30 -35.11 -56.97
C PRO A 254 33.97 -34.43 -55.75
N ASP A 255 34.93 -35.08 -55.10
CA ASP A 255 35.64 -34.52 -53.94
C ASP A 255 36.67 -33.45 -54.33
N GLU A 256 37.12 -33.44 -55.58
CA GLU A 256 38.05 -32.45 -56.15
C GLU A 256 37.32 -31.30 -56.86
N PHE A 257 35.99 -31.33 -56.88
CA PHE A 257 35.18 -30.33 -57.56
C PHE A 257 35.23 -28.97 -56.85
N ASP A 258 35.90 -28.00 -57.48
CA ASP A 258 35.98 -26.63 -56.98
C ASP A 258 34.64 -25.89 -57.17
N THR A 259 33.85 -25.85 -56.10
CA THR A 259 32.57 -25.14 -56.06
C THR A 259 32.70 -23.61 -56.01
N SER A 260 33.89 -23.08 -55.71
CA SER A 260 34.12 -21.62 -55.57
C SER A 260 33.91 -20.87 -56.88
N ILE A 261 34.09 -21.57 -58.01
CA ILE A 261 33.86 -21.05 -59.36
C ILE A 261 32.38 -20.71 -59.58
N TYR A 262 31.47 -21.47 -58.96
CA TYR A 262 30.02 -21.31 -59.09
C TYR A 262 29.43 -20.46 -57.98
N TYR A 263 30.04 -20.48 -56.80
CA TYR A 263 29.64 -19.72 -55.64
C TYR A 263 30.85 -18.96 -55.10
N PRO A 264 31.25 -17.83 -55.73
CA PRO A 264 32.28 -16.98 -55.15
C PRO A 264 31.82 -16.60 -53.76
N ASN A 265 32.68 -16.86 -52.77
CA ASN A 265 32.43 -16.51 -51.38
C ASN A 265 31.91 -15.07 -51.31
N GLY A 266 30.73 -14.87 -50.75
CA GLY A 266 30.07 -13.57 -50.65
C GLY A 266 30.69 -12.67 -49.57
N GLY A 267 31.98 -12.38 -49.66
CA GLY A 267 32.75 -11.43 -48.85
C GLY A 267 34.21 -11.45 -49.32
N ASP A 268 34.88 -10.37 -49.73
CA ASP A 268 34.74 -8.97 -49.37
C ASP A 268 34.90 -8.06 -50.60
N THR A 269 33.86 -7.31 -50.93
CA THR A 269 34.01 -6.03 -51.65
C THR A 269 33.30 -4.95 -50.85
N ALA A 270 33.69 -4.81 -49.60
CA ALA A 270 33.40 -3.64 -48.80
C ALA A 270 34.70 -3.19 -48.14
N SER A 271 35.33 -2.21 -48.77
CA SER A 271 36.27 -1.27 -48.15
C SER A 271 37.72 -1.76 -47.93
N GLU A 272 38.44 -2.05 -49.01
CA GLU A 272 39.89 -1.82 -49.06
C GLU A 272 40.22 -0.81 -50.16
N GLN A 273 39.67 0.40 -49.99
CA GLN A 273 40.15 1.61 -50.64
C GLN A 273 40.14 2.71 -49.57
N LEU A 274 41.22 2.79 -48.80
CA LEU A 274 41.76 4.02 -48.21
C LEU A 274 43.05 3.64 -47.50
N ASN A 275 44.12 3.55 -48.30
CA ASN A 275 45.48 3.89 -47.91
C ASN A 275 46.31 3.95 -49.21
N ALA A 276 46.23 5.09 -49.87
CA ALA A 276 47.26 5.57 -50.76
C ALA A 276 47.46 7.05 -50.42
N GLU A 277 48.62 7.30 -49.79
CA GLU A 277 49.47 8.50 -49.82
C GLU A 277 48.83 9.89 -49.91
#